data_AF-A0A1Q2MHE6-F1
#
_entry.id   AF-A0A1Q2MHE6-F1
#
_cell.length_a   1.000
_cell.length_b   1.000
_cell.length_c   1.000
_cell.angle_alpha   90.00
_cell.angle_beta   90.00
_cell.angle_gamma   90.00
#
_symmetry.space_group_name_H-M   'P 1'
#
loop_
_entity.id
_entity.type
_entity.pdbx_description
1 polymer ?
#
loop_
_entity_poly.entity_id
_entity_poly.type
_entity_poly.pdbx_seq_one_letter_code
_entity_poly.pdbx_strand_id
1 'polypeptide(L)'
;MYKLSEKAGQLDPKVLDILPECTRKVRNYDTDAAVILYGSQARGKAGKDSDMDMLILLSHSIPAETLNKLHDDIYETSLANDIVISCIIKPRSSWENLSHRLQIYIIQSRSKGY
;
A
#
# COMPACT_ATOMS: atom_id res chain seq x y z
N MET A 1 -11.68 9.55 3.09
CA MET A 1 -10.32 9.02 2.79
C MET A 1 -9.33 9.94 3.46
N TYR A 2 -8.48 9.42 4.36
CA TYR A 2 -7.56 10.24 5.16
C TYR A 2 -6.19 10.33 4.47
N LYS A 3 -5.50 11.46 4.65
CA LYS A 3 -4.11 11.64 4.20
C LYS A 3 -3.16 11.02 5.22
N LEU A 4 -2.03 10.49 4.73
CA LEU A 4 -0.96 10.00 5.60
C LEU A 4 -0.53 11.05 6.65
N SER A 5 -0.43 12.32 6.27
CA SER A 5 -0.08 13.42 7.17
C SER A 5 -1.07 13.64 8.32
N GLU A 6 -2.34 13.25 8.15
CA GLU A 6 -3.39 13.39 9.17
C GLU A 6 -3.37 12.24 10.18
N LYS A 7 -2.67 11.15 9.86
CA LYS A 7 -2.62 9.92 10.67
C LYS A 7 -1.20 9.50 11.07
N ALA A 8 -0.18 10.23 10.65
CA ALA A 8 1.21 9.91 10.93
C ALA A 8 1.51 9.73 12.42
N GLY A 9 0.93 10.58 13.30
CA GLY A 9 1.12 10.46 14.75
C GLY A 9 0.47 9.23 15.41
N GLN A 10 -0.28 8.42 14.67
CA GLN A 10 -0.95 7.19 15.14
C GLN A 10 -0.38 5.93 14.50
N LEU A 11 0.60 6.07 13.61
CA LEU A 11 1.24 4.98 12.89
C LEU A 11 2.55 4.60 13.55
N ASP A 12 2.92 3.33 13.41
CA ASP A 12 4.26 2.89 13.78
C ASP A 12 5.32 3.67 12.97
N PRO A 13 6.38 4.21 13.60
CA PRO A 13 7.45 4.92 12.89
C PRO A 13 8.05 4.11 11.74
N LYS A 14 8.19 2.79 11.87
CA LYS A 14 8.70 1.93 10.79
C LYS A 14 7.80 1.99 9.56
N VAL A 15 6.48 2.00 9.74
CA VAL A 15 5.51 2.07 8.64
C VAL A 15 5.63 3.40 7.88
N LEU A 16 5.97 4.49 8.58
CA LEU A 16 6.18 5.80 7.96
C LEU A 16 7.41 5.84 7.06
N ASP A 17 8.44 5.05 7.35
CA ASP A 17 9.65 4.98 6.55
C ASP A 17 9.51 4.01 5.36
N ILE A 18 8.81 2.89 5.58
CA ILE A 18 8.66 1.81 4.59
C ILE A 18 7.61 2.15 3.53
N LEU A 19 6.50 2.80 3.91
CA LEU A 19 5.41 3.10 2.98
C LEU A 19 5.86 3.98 1.78
N PRO A 20 6.68 5.03 1.96
CA PRO A 20 7.27 5.78 0.85
C PRO A 20 8.18 4.93 -0.04
N GLU A 21 8.98 4.03 0.53
CA GLU A 21 9.84 3.12 -0.23
C GLU A 21 9.00 2.18 -1.12
N CYS A 22 8.02 1.50 -0.55
CA CYS A 22 7.11 0.64 -1.31
C CYS A 22 6.38 1.45 -2.39
N THR A 23 5.95 2.68 -2.08
CA THR A 23 5.30 3.56 -3.06
C THR A 23 6.21 3.88 -4.24
N ARG A 24 7.50 4.13 -3.99
CA ARG A 24 8.48 4.37 -5.05
C ARG A 24 8.70 3.13 -5.91
N LYS A 25 8.84 1.94 -5.32
CA LYS A 25 8.99 0.67 -6.05
C LYS A 25 7.77 0.40 -6.96
N VAL A 26 6.55 0.53 -6.42
CA VAL A 26 5.31 0.38 -7.21
C VAL A 26 5.28 1.34 -8.40
N ARG A 27 5.70 2.60 -8.21
CA ARG A 27 5.69 3.62 -9.26
C ARG A 27 6.66 3.36 -10.41
N ASN A 28 7.65 2.47 -10.23
CA ASN A 28 8.51 2.02 -11.33
C ASN A 28 7.77 1.11 -12.32
N TYR A 29 6.71 0.43 -11.87
CA TYR A 29 5.87 -0.42 -12.70
C TYR A 29 4.67 0.33 -13.27
N ASP A 30 4.12 1.26 -12.51
CA ASP A 30 2.98 2.09 -12.89
C ASP A 30 3.03 3.43 -12.16
N THR A 31 3.39 4.48 -12.89
CA THR A 31 3.57 5.83 -12.36
C THR A 31 2.31 6.42 -11.72
N ASP A 32 1.13 5.97 -12.16
CA ASP A 32 -0.18 6.46 -11.70
C ASP A 32 -0.85 5.53 -10.68
N ALA A 33 -0.13 4.51 -10.22
CA ALA A 33 -0.60 3.61 -9.20
C ALA A 33 -0.88 4.36 -7.88
N ALA A 34 -2.01 4.02 -7.25
CA ALA A 34 -2.33 4.50 -5.92
C ALA A 34 -1.94 3.45 -4.88
N VAL A 35 -1.18 3.87 -3.87
CA VAL A 35 -0.77 3.02 -2.75
C VAL A 35 -1.51 3.46 -1.50
N ILE A 36 -2.24 2.51 -0.91
CA ILE A 36 -3.16 2.70 0.20
C ILE A 36 -2.70 1.83 1.36
N LEU A 37 -2.56 2.41 2.54
CA LEU A 37 -2.45 1.66 3.79
C LEU A 37 -3.86 1.41 4.33
N TYR A 38 -4.15 0.16 4.71
CA TYR A 38 -5.38 -0.21 5.40
C TYR A 38 -5.07 -1.02 6.66
N GLY A 39 -6.07 -1.73 7.20
CA GLY A 39 -5.84 -2.66 8.31
C GLY A 39 -5.72 -1.99 9.69
N SER A 40 -5.14 -2.73 10.64
CA SER A 40 -5.00 -2.31 12.04
C SER A 40 -4.07 -1.10 12.19
N GLN A 41 -3.01 -1.04 11.39
CA GLN A 41 -2.09 0.10 11.30
C GLN A 41 -2.83 1.38 10.94
N ALA A 42 -3.61 1.36 9.85
CA ALA A 42 -4.43 2.51 9.46
C ALA A 42 -5.47 2.94 10.51
N ARG A 43 -5.92 2.02 11.39
CA ARG A 43 -6.89 2.30 12.46
C ARG A 43 -6.25 2.77 13.77
N GLY A 44 -4.91 2.83 13.87
CA GLY A 44 -4.22 3.13 15.12
C GLY A 44 -4.46 2.07 16.21
N LYS A 45 -4.83 0.85 15.80
CA LYS A 45 -5.04 -0.32 16.69
C LYS A 45 -3.94 -1.38 16.50
N ALA A 46 -2.87 -1.03 15.80
CA ALA A 46 -1.74 -1.91 15.62
C ALA A 46 -0.96 -2.07 16.93
N GLY A 47 -0.64 -3.31 17.25
CA GLY A 47 0.41 -3.64 18.22
C GLY A 47 1.77 -3.71 17.54
N LYS A 48 2.84 -3.86 18.35
CA LYS A 48 4.24 -3.97 17.90
C LYS A 48 4.52 -5.04 16.83
N ASP A 49 3.68 -6.07 16.74
CA ASP A 49 3.83 -7.20 15.82
C ASP A 49 2.75 -7.17 14.70
N SER A 50 2.15 -6.00 14.42
CA SER A 50 1.08 -5.90 13.43
C SER A 50 1.61 -5.78 12.01
N ASP A 51 1.09 -6.65 11.14
CA ASP A 51 1.32 -6.63 9.70
C ASP A 51 1.00 -5.26 9.08
N MET A 52 1.73 -4.95 8.01
CA MET A 52 1.51 -3.77 7.16
C MET A 52 0.64 -4.15 5.97
N ASP A 53 -0.65 -3.84 6.08
CA ASP A 53 -1.66 -4.10 5.05
C ASP A 53 -1.69 -3.00 3.97
N MET A 54 -1.37 -3.35 2.74
CA MET A 54 -1.28 -2.45 1.60
C MET A 54 -2.21 -2.83 0.45
N LEU A 55 -2.95 -1.85 -0.07
CA LEU A 55 -3.73 -1.98 -1.29
C LEU A 55 -3.07 -1.13 -2.37
N ILE A 56 -2.68 -1.77 -3.46
CA ILE A 56 -2.06 -1.15 -4.62
C ILE A 56 -3.07 -1.17 -5.77
N LEU A 57 -3.50 0.01 -6.19
CA LEU A 57 -4.43 0.20 -7.30
C LEU A 57 -3.68 0.68 -8.53
N LEU A 58 -3.47 -0.23 -9.47
CA LEU A 58 -2.84 0.06 -10.76
C LEU A 58 -3.80 0.84 -11.66
N SER A 59 -3.28 1.80 -12.42
CA SER A 59 -4.00 2.55 -13.45
C SER A 59 -4.45 1.66 -14.60
N HIS A 60 -3.71 0.60 -14.90
CA HIS A 60 -4.00 -0.38 -15.95
C HIS A 60 -3.63 -1.80 -15.50
N SER A 61 -4.07 -2.81 -16.26
CA SER A 61 -3.62 -4.19 -16.02
C SER A 61 -2.20 -4.37 -16.54
N ILE A 62 -1.35 -4.99 -15.73
CA ILE A 62 0.02 -5.36 -16.12
C ILE A 62 0.11 -6.88 -16.37
N PRO A 63 1.10 -7.36 -17.14
CA PRO A 63 1.33 -8.79 -17.34
C PRO A 63 1.62 -9.52 -16.03
N ALA A 64 1.26 -10.81 -15.95
CA ALA A 64 1.46 -11.61 -14.75
C ALA A 64 2.94 -11.69 -14.31
N GLU A 65 3.88 -11.76 -15.24
CA GLU A 65 5.32 -11.75 -14.92
C GLU A 65 5.75 -10.43 -14.25
N THR A 66 5.23 -9.30 -14.73
CA THR A 66 5.47 -7.98 -14.16
C THR A 66 4.84 -7.85 -12.77
N LEU A 67 3.64 -8.42 -12.60
CA LEU A 67 2.97 -8.49 -11.30
C LEU A 67 3.77 -9.31 -10.28
N ASN A 68 4.34 -10.44 -10.70
CA ASN A 68 5.20 -11.25 -9.84
C ASN A 68 6.46 -10.49 -9.41
N LYS A 69 7.13 -9.80 -10.34
CA LYS A 69 8.30 -8.95 -10.01
C LYS A 69 7.94 -7.86 -9.02
N LEU A 70 6.77 -7.25 -9.16
CA LEU A 70 6.28 -6.27 -8.19
C LEU A 70 6.03 -6.91 -6.81
N HIS A 71 5.50 -8.13 -6.75
CA HIS A 71 5.37 -8.86 -5.49
C HIS A 71 6.73 -9.17 -4.86
N ASP A 72 7.71 -9.62 -5.66
CA ASP A 72 9.07 -9.91 -5.21
C ASP A 72 9.74 -8.65 -4.64
N ASP A 73 9.64 -7.50 -5.33
CA ASP A 73 10.19 -6.22 -4.87
C ASP A 73 9.61 -5.76 -3.52
N ILE A 74 8.31 -6.01 -3.29
CA ILE A 74 7.64 -5.72 -2.02
C ILE A 74 8.11 -6.71 -0.95
N TYR A 75 8.23 -7.99 -1.30
CA TYR A 75 8.73 -9.02 -0.40
C TYR A 75 10.16 -8.75 0.08
N GLU A 76 11.05 -8.32 -0.81
CA GLU A 76 12.40 -7.90 -0.42
C GLU A 76 12.39 -6.73 0.57
N THR A 77 11.46 -5.79 0.39
CA THR A 77 11.29 -4.65 1.32
C THR A 77 10.80 -5.12 2.68
N SER A 78 9.88 -6.08 2.70
CA SER A 78 9.40 -6.76 3.91
C SER A 78 10.56 -7.38 4.68
N LEU A 79 11.41 -8.14 3.98
CA LEU A 79 12.55 -8.86 4.57
C LEU A 79 13.63 -7.90 5.08
N ALA A 80 13.97 -6.87 4.31
CA ALA A 80 15.01 -5.91 4.68
C ALA A 80 14.68 -5.10 5.94
N ASN A 81 13.39 -4.91 6.23
CA ASN A 81 12.91 -4.09 7.34
C ASN A 81 12.39 -4.90 8.53
N ASP A 82 12.45 -6.23 8.46
CA ASP A 82 11.90 -7.15 9.47
C ASP A 82 10.45 -6.82 9.84
N ILE A 83 9.61 -6.70 8.81
CA ILE A 83 8.17 -6.46 8.92
C ILE A 83 7.42 -7.38 7.97
N VAL A 84 6.20 -7.78 8.32
CA VAL A 84 5.32 -8.52 7.41
C VAL A 84 4.50 -7.52 6.59
N ILE A 85 4.65 -7.53 5.27
CA ILE A 85 3.84 -6.71 4.35
C ILE A 85 2.84 -7.61 3.62
N SER A 86 1.56 -7.37 3.85
CA SER A 86 0.46 -8.00 3.12
C SER A 86 -0.02 -7.05 2.03
N CYS A 87 0.07 -7.44 0.76
CA CYS A 87 -0.32 -6.57 -0.35
C CYS A 87 -1.40 -7.17 -1.26
N ILE A 88 -2.44 -6.37 -1.55
CA ILE A 88 -3.44 -6.66 -2.56
C ILE A 88 -3.18 -5.74 -3.74
N ILE A 89 -2.87 -6.31 -4.90
CA ILE A 89 -2.59 -5.57 -6.13
C ILE A 89 -3.72 -5.81 -7.14
N LYS A 90 -4.41 -4.74 -7.55
CA LYS A 90 -5.52 -4.81 -8.51
C LYS A 90 -5.55 -3.60 -9.44
N PRO A 91 -6.03 -3.74 -10.68
CA PRO A 91 -6.41 -2.60 -11.49
C PRO A 91 -7.52 -1.79 -10.80
N ARG A 92 -7.47 -0.46 -10.91
CA ARG A 92 -8.46 0.45 -10.31
C ARG A 92 -9.89 0.13 -10.76
N SER A 93 -10.07 -0.18 -12.04
CA SER A 93 -11.37 -0.59 -12.62
C SER A 93 -11.94 -1.87 -11.97
N SER A 94 -11.09 -2.82 -11.59
CA SER A 94 -11.52 -4.03 -10.87
C SER A 94 -11.87 -3.76 -9.41
N TRP A 95 -11.16 -2.81 -8.78
CA TRP A 95 -11.37 -2.46 -7.38
C TRP A 95 -12.66 -1.66 -7.12
N GLU A 96 -13.03 -0.72 -7.99
CA GLU A 96 -14.25 0.08 -7.82
C GLU A 96 -15.49 -0.82 -7.69
N ASN A 97 -15.54 -1.89 -8.47
CA ASN A 97 -16.58 -2.92 -8.41
C ASN A 97 -16.58 -3.75 -7.10
N LEU A 98 -15.42 -3.90 -6.45
CA LEU A 98 -15.26 -4.62 -5.18
C LEU A 98 -15.51 -3.74 -3.96
N SER A 99 -15.07 -2.47 -4.01
CA SER A 99 -15.14 -1.53 -2.89
C SER A 99 -16.57 -1.19 -2.47
N HIS A 100 -17.51 -1.11 -3.42
CA HIS A 100 -18.94 -0.99 -3.13
C HIS A 100 -19.49 -2.15 -2.29
N ARG A 101 -18.83 -3.32 -2.29
CA ARG A 101 -19.28 -4.50 -1.56
C ARG A 101 -18.65 -4.67 -0.18
N LEU A 102 -17.53 -4.01 0.13
CA LEU A 102 -16.68 -4.39 1.28
C LEU A 102 -16.48 -3.34 2.40
N GLN A 103 -17.00 -2.10 2.29
CA GLN A 103 -16.89 -1.05 3.34
C GLN A 103 -15.51 -0.99 4.05
N ILE A 104 -14.41 -0.85 3.30
CA ILE A 104 -13.04 -0.88 3.84
C ILE A 104 -12.55 0.54 4.19
N TYR A 105 -11.88 0.70 5.33
CA TYR A 105 -11.19 1.93 5.73
C TYR A 105 -9.84 2.09 4.99
N ILE A 106 -9.69 3.21 4.27
CA ILE A 106 -8.59 3.47 3.31
C ILE A 106 -7.84 4.76 3.69
N ILE A 107 -6.52 4.68 3.87
CA ILE A 107 -5.61 5.84 3.97
C ILE A 107 -4.73 5.89 2.72
N GLN A 108 -4.75 7.02 2.00
CA GLN A 108 -3.96 7.20 0.78
C GLN A 108 -2.66 7.98 1.02
N SER A 109 -1.58 7.47 0.44
CA SER A 109 -0.33 8.20 0.22
C SER A 109 -0.43 8.93 -1.12
N ARG A 110 -0.65 10.25 -1.11
CA ARG A 110 -0.45 11.10 -2.30
C ARG A 110 0.87 11.85 -2.14
N SER A 111 1.88 11.51 -2.94
CA SER A 111 2.96 12.46 -3.27
C SER A 111 2.43 13.38 -4.38
N LYS A 112 2.42 14.69 -4.11
CA LYS A 112 2.04 15.73 -5.09
C LYS A 112 2.90 15.56 -6.34
N GLY A 113 2.26 15.56 -7.50
CA GLY A 113 2.93 15.66 -8.80
C GLY A 113 3.76 16.93 -8.87
N TYR A 114 4.91 16.80 -9.50
CA TYR A 114 5.62 17.88 -10.17
C TYR A 114 5.39 17.70 -11.67
#